data_AF-A0A6P0T454-F1
#
_entry.id   AF-A0A6P0T454-F1
#
_cell.length_a   1.000
_cell.length_b   1.000
_cell.length_c   1.000
_cell.angle_alpha   90.00
_cell.angle_beta   90.00
_cell.angle_gamma   90.00
#
_symmetry.space_group_name_H-M   'P 1'
#
loop_
_entity.id
_entity.type
_entity.pdbx_description
1 polymer ?
#
loop_
_entity_poly.entity_id
_entity_poly.type
_entity_poly.pdbx_seq_one_letter_code
_entity_poly.pdbx_strand_id
1 'polypeptide(L)'
;MLSWENPNDNLKTIAQAVNRQGKADKILQATKQKIKQAKDDLSSVVASHPQMLLLYAQGSQEFLMDNTRRGCSSLIKELGFELVSQPQSEETLSKARTPLSLEVIPQLDNADSIILFGYNFSNIKEVKDAQHLAEHQLAELQQEWSKNAIAQSMTASKQGRIYFISAYLCLGLTGSMGTELYLEELQEQLLSSN
;
A
#
# COMPACT_ATOMS: atom_id res chain seq x y z
N MET A 1 18.03 -16.19 14.00
CA MET A 1 16.62 -15.96 14.41
C MET A 1 15.92 -15.29 13.24
N LEU A 2 14.73 -15.74 12.84
CA LEU A 2 13.98 -15.14 11.73
C LEU A 2 13.39 -13.78 12.19
N SER A 3 13.43 -12.76 11.34
CA SER A 3 12.92 -11.41 11.65
C SER A 3 11.78 -11.04 10.71
N TRP A 4 10.63 -10.65 11.27
CA TRP A 4 9.47 -10.21 10.49
C TRP A 4 9.76 -9.00 9.59
N GLU A 5 10.77 -8.21 9.93
CA GLU A 5 11.14 -7.00 9.19
C GLU A 5 12.02 -7.28 7.96
N ASN A 6 12.63 -8.46 7.87
CA ASN A 6 13.58 -8.81 6.81
C ASN A 6 13.19 -10.14 6.13
N PRO A 7 12.06 -10.18 5.40
CA PRO A 7 11.55 -11.41 4.80
C PRO A 7 12.50 -12.03 3.77
N ASN A 8 13.31 -11.22 3.08
CA ASN A 8 14.31 -11.72 2.12
C ASN A 8 15.46 -12.46 2.83
N ASP A 9 15.89 -11.99 4.00
CA ASP A 9 16.93 -12.66 4.78
C ASP A 9 16.39 -13.93 5.45
N ASN A 10 15.11 -13.91 5.85
CA ASN A 10 14.42 -15.11 6.30
C ASN A 10 14.37 -16.17 5.20
N LEU A 11 14.01 -15.79 3.96
CA LEU A 11 13.98 -16.69 2.82
C LEU A 11 15.36 -17.32 2.58
N LYS A 12 16.43 -16.54 2.61
CA LYS A 12 17.80 -17.05 2.48
C LYS A 12 18.18 -18.02 3.61
N THR A 13 17.84 -17.66 4.86
CA THR A 13 18.11 -18.49 6.04
C THR A 13 17.38 -19.83 5.95
N ILE A 14 16.09 -19.81 5.61
CA ILE A 14 15.28 -21.01 5.41
C ILE A 14 15.87 -21.84 4.27
N ALA A 15 16.20 -21.21 3.13
CA ALA A 15 16.77 -21.89 1.98
C ALA A 15 18.11 -22.55 2.30
N GLN A 16 18.94 -21.96 3.15
CA GLN A 16 20.16 -22.59 3.65
C GLN A 16 19.83 -23.83 4.49
N ALA A 17 18.86 -23.73 5.41
CA ALA A 17 18.47 -24.85 6.27
C ALA A 17 17.90 -26.05 5.49
N VAL A 18 17.25 -25.82 4.35
CA VAL A 18 16.66 -26.88 3.51
C VAL A 18 17.48 -27.19 2.25
N ASN A 19 18.71 -26.69 2.14
CA ASN A 19 19.62 -26.87 0.99
C ASN A 19 18.99 -26.48 -0.38
N ARG A 20 18.32 -25.32 -0.41
CA ARG A 20 17.66 -24.74 -1.60
C ARG A 20 18.07 -23.28 -1.89
N GLN A 21 19.27 -22.88 -1.51
CA GLN A 21 19.81 -21.52 -1.67
C GLN A 21 19.64 -21.00 -3.11
N GLY A 22 20.01 -21.80 -4.11
CA GLY A 22 19.86 -21.42 -5.51
C GLY A 22 18.41 -21.19 -5.96
N LYS A 23 17.41 -21.76 -5.27
CA LYS A 23 16.00 -21.42 -5.54
C LYS A 23 15.63 -20.07 -4.91
N ALA A 24 16.10 -19.79 -3.69
CA ALA A 24 15.87 -18.49 -3.07
C ALA A 24 16.50 -17.36 -3.88
N ASP A 25 17.73 -17.53 -4.38
CA ASP A 25 18.38 -16.53 -5.21
C ASP A 25 17.59 -16.24 -6.49
N LYS A 26 17.09 -17.28 -7.16
CA LYS A 26 16.23 -17.13 -8.35
C LYS A 26 14.94 -16.37 -8.02
N ILE A 27 14.28 -16.68 -6.91
CA ILE A 27 13.05 -15.99 -6.49
C ILE A 27 13.35 -14.51 -6.22
N LEU A 28 14.40 -14.19 -5.47
CA LEU A 28 14.78 -12.81 -5.15
C LEU A 28 15.18 -12.02 -6.40
N GLN A 29 15.89 -12.64 -7.35
CA GLN A 29 16.22 -12.02 -8.63
C GLN A 29 14.96 -11.75 -9.47
N ALA A 30 14.04 -12.72 -9.54
CA ALA A 30 12.77 -12.56 -10.24
C ALA A 30 11.93 -11.41 -9.64
N THR A 31 11.83 -11.33 -8.30
CA THR A 31 11.13 -10.21 -7.63
C THR A 31 11.74 -8.87 -7.98
N LYS A 32 13.09 -8.74 -7.95
CA LYS A 32 13.76 -7.48 -8.35
C LYS A 32 13.46 -7.09 -9.80
N GLN A 33 13.44 -8.07 -10.71
CA GLN A 33 13.11 -7.81 -12.10
C GLN A 33 11.65 -7.36 -12.27
N LYS A 34 10.71 -7.94 -11.50
CA LYS A 34 9.31 -7.51 -11.48
C LYS A 34 9.14 -6.08 -10.97
N ILE A 35 9.82 -5.71 -9.88
CA ILE A 35 9.80 -4.33 -9.37
C ILE A 35 10.34 -3.36 -10.43
N LYS A 36 11.45 -3.71 -11.08
CA LYS A 36 12.03 -2.89 -12.15
C LYS A 36 11.05 -2.72 -13.32
N GLN A 37 10.43 -3.82 -13.77
CA GLN A 37 9.45 -3.77 -14.85
C GLN A 37 8.26 -2.90 -14.47
N ALA A 38 7.70 -3.06 -13.27
CA ALA A 38 6.58 -2.26 -12.80
C ALA A 38 6.95 -0.77 -12.70
N LYS A 39 8.18 -0.44 -12.32
CA LYS A 39 8.68 0.94 -12.34
C LYS A 39 8.71 1.53 -13.74
N ASP A 40 9.17 0.76 -14.72
CA ASP A 40 9.20 1.19 -16.12
C ASP A 40 7.76 1.35 -16.65
N ASP A 41 6.86 0.40 -16.36
CA ASP A 41 5.46 0.41 -16.78
C ASP A 41 4.67 1.59 -16.18
N LEU A 42 4.93 1.94 -14.92
CA LEU A 42 4.27 3.03 -14.21
C LEU A 42 4.92 4.40 -14.43
N SER A 43 6.00 4.47 -15.22
CA SER A 43 6.80 5.69 -15.38
C SER A 43 6.00 6.90 -15.89
N SER A 44 5.05 6.70 -16.79
CA SER A 44 4.16 7.77 -17.30
C SER A 44 3.18 8.27 -16.23
N VAL A 45 2.68 7.37 -15.38
CA VAL A 45 1.81 7.71 -14.25
C VAL A 45 2.60 8.52 -13.22
N VAL A 46 3.80 8.07 -12.86
CA VAL A 46 4.69 8.78 -11.94
C VAL A 46 5.04 10.17 -12.48
N ALA A 47 5.34 10.29 -13.78
CA ALA A 47 5.71 11.57 -14.38
C ALA A 47 4.56 12.58 -14.40
N SER A 48 3.31 12.12 -14.50
CA SER A 48 2.12 12.96 -14.57
C SER A 48 1.49 13.24 -13.20
N HIS A 49 1.62 12.31 -12.26
CA HIS A 49 0.96 12.32 -10.95
C HIS A 49 1.90 11.75 -9.86
N PRO A 50 3.03 12.42 -9.57
CA PRO A 50 4.07 11.90 -8.69
C PRO A 50 3.66 11.85 -7.20
N GLN A 51 2.75 12.71 -6.75
CA GLN A 51 2.43 12.90 -5.33
C GLN A 51 1.37 11.90 -4.86
N MET A 52 1.74 11.02 -3.93
CA MET A 52 0.86 9.96 -3.43
C MET A 52 0.65 10.07 -1.92
N LEU A 53 -0.61 10.13 -1.49
CA LEU A 53 -0.99 10.03 -0.09
C LEU A 53 -1.38 8.58 0.25
N LEU A 54 -0.83 8.06 1.34
CA LEU A 54 -1.05 6.70 1.81
C LEU A 54 -1.75 6.72 3.16
N LEU A 55 -2.96 6.17 3.25
CA LEU A 55 -3.75 6.14 4.49
C LEU A 55 -4.24 4.71 4.76
N TYR A 56 -4.07 4.22 5.98
CA TYR A 56 -4.78 3.02 6.44
C TYR A 56 -6.08 3.42 7.11
N ALA A 57 -7.12 2.62 6.89
CA ALA A 57 -8.42 2.83 7.49
C ALA A 57 -9.22 1.52 7.65
N GLN A 58 -10.04 1.46 8.70
CA GLN A 58 -11.11 0.48 8.82
C GLN A 58 -12.48 1.07 8.42
N GLY A 59 -12.57 2.41 8.38
CA GLY A 59 -13.70 3.24 7.96
C GLY A 59 -13.22 4.69 7.79
N SER A 60 -14.11 5.68 7.64
CA SER A 60 -13.74 7.06 7.27
C SER A 60 -13.53 8.02 8.43
N GLN A 61 -13.54 7.54 9.68
CA GLN A 61 -13.45 8.42 10.86
C GLN A 61 -12.00 8.67 11.31
N GLU A 62 -11.17 7.64 11.31
CA GLU A 62 -9.77 7.72 11.71
C GLU A 62 -8.89 7.05 10.67
N PHE A 63 -7.88 7.79 10.23
CA PHE A 63 -6.89 7.32 9.28
C PHE A 63 -5.54 7.23 9.96
N LEU A 64 -4.70 6.31 9.49
CA LEU A 64 -3.30 6.24 9.86
C LEU A 64 -2.47 6.55 8.61
N MET A 65 -1.75 7.66 8.62
CA MET A 65 -0.88 8.02 7.50
C MET A 65 0.38 7.13 7.48
N ASP A 66 0.69 6.55 6.32
CA ASP A 66 1.96 5.84 6.08
C ASP A 66 2.97 6.77 5.40
N ASN A 67 3.97 7.19 6.15
CA ASN A 67 5.09 7.95 5.63
C ASN A 67 6.43 7.28 5.96
N THR A 68 6.40 6.02 6.36
CA THR A 68 7.60 5.34 6.84
C THR A 68 8.55 4.97 5.71
N ARG A 69 9.71 4.44 6.09
CA ARG A 69 10.67 3.83 5.16
C ARG A 69 10.45 2.32 5.02
N ARG A 70 9.34 1.77 5.54
CA ARG A 70 9.11 0.33 5.69
C ARG A 70 7.66 -0.02 5.31
N GLY A 71 7.38 -1.29 5.04
CA GLY A 71 6.01 -1.73 4.74
C GLY A 71 5.51 -1.26 3.38
N CYS A 72 4.25 -0.81 3.31
CA CYS A 72 3.57 -0.52 2.05
C CYS A 72 4.22 0.68 1.32
N SER A 73 4.60 1.72 2.07
CA SER A 73 5.26 2.91 1.56
C SER A 73 6.62 2.68 0.87
N SER A 74 7.37 1.63 1.22
CA SER A 74 8.71 1.44 0.63
C SER A 74 8.65 1.07 -0.85
N LEU A 75 7.69 0.23 -1.24
CA LEU A 75 7.52 -0.17 -2.63
C LEU A 75 7.03 1.00 -3.49
N ILE A 76 6.09 1.78 -2.97
CA ILE A 76 5.59 3.00 -3.65
C ILE A 76 6.74 3.97 -3.96
N LYS A 77 7.65 4.20 -3.01
CA LYS A 77 8.85 5.02 -3.23
C LYS A 77 9.81 4.38 -4.25
N GLU A 78 9.99 3.07 -4.20
CA GLU A 78 10.87 2.35 -5.13
C GLU A 78 10.39 2.48 -6.59
N LEU A 79 9.08 2.46 -6.79
CA LEU A 79 8.41 2.71 -8.08
C LEU A 79 8.54 4.17 -8.56
N GLY A 80 8.92 5.10 -7.69
CA GLY A 80 9.24 6.49 -8.05
C GLY A 80 8.23 7.54 -7.62
N PHE A 81 7.15 7.16 -6.91
CA PHE A 81 6.22 8.12 -6.34
C PHE A 81 6.83 8.86 -5.14
N GLU A 82 6.40 10.09 -4.94
CA GLU A 82 6.74 10.93 -3.79
C GLU A 82 5.59 10.89 -2.79
N LEU A 83 5.89 10.61 -1.52
CA LEU A 83 4.84 10.53 -0.51
C LEU A 83 4.48 11.91 0.03
N VAL A 84 3.19 12.23 -0.01
CA VAL A 84 2.63 13.40 0.67
C VAL A 84 2.49 13.08 2.15
N SER A 85 3.00 13.98 2.99
CA SER A 85 2.86 13.88 4.45
C SER A 85 2.76 15.26 5.07
N GLN A 86 2.18 15.33 6.27
CA GLN A 86 2.25 16.53 7.09
C GLN A 86 3.69 16.86 7.49
N PRO A 87 4.01 18.13 7.80
CA PRO A 87 5.26 18.48 8.48
C PRO A 87 5.38 17.69 9.79
N GLN A 88 6.42 16.88 9.91
CA GLN A 88 6.63 16.01 11.07
C GLN A 88 7.88 16.41 11.84
N SER A 89 7.82 16.32 13.17
CA SER A 89 9.03 16.32 14.00
C SER A 89 9.78 15.01 13.84
N GLU A 90 11.10 15.00 14.12
CA GLU A 90 11.92 13.78 14.10
C GLU A 90 11.36 12.65 14.99
N GLU A 91 10.73 13.01 16.10
CA GLU A 91 10.06 12.07 17.01
C GLU A 91 8.84 11.41 16.36
N THR A 92 8.14 12.11 15.47
CA THR A 92 6.96 11.58 14.76
C THR A 92 7.37 10.68 13.59
N LEU A 93 8.51 10.96 12.95
CA LEU A 93 9.11 10.08 11.93
C LEU A 93 9.57 8.73 12.50
N SER A 94 9.82 8.67 13.82
CA SER A 94 10.13 7.41 14.52
C SER A 94 8.89 6.54 14.78
N LYS A 95 7.68 7.13 14.75
CA LYS A 95 6.43 6.39 14.85
C LYS A 95 6.11 5.76 13.50
N ALA A 96 5.72 4.48 13.52
CA ALA A 96 5.43 3.75 12.30
C ALA A 96 4.19 4.29 11.55
N ARG A 97 3.26 4.97 12.23
CA ARG A 97 2.07 5.57 11.62
C ARG A 97 1.60 6.77 12.45
N THR A 98 1.06 7.78 11.77
CA THR A 98 0.54 8.98 12.43
C THR A 98 -0.99 9.04 12.30
N PRO A 99 -1.75 9.09 13.41
CA PRO A 99 -3.19 9.28 13.36
C PRO A 99 -3.55 10.59 12.67
N LEU A 100 -4.56 10.53 11.82
CA LEU A 100 -5.07 11.64 11.03
C LEU A 100 -6.59 11.61 11.06
N SER A 101 -7.20 12.71 11.49
CA SER A 101 -8.65 12.86 11.37
C SER A 101 -9.03 13.25 9.95
N LEU A 102 -10.25 12.91 9.54
CA LEU A 102 -10.77 13.22 8.21
C LEU A 102 -10.69 14.73 7.90
N GLU A 103 -10.94 15.59 8.88
CA GLU A 103 -10.97 17.05 8.74
C GLU A 103 -9.59 17.64 8.39
N VAL A 104 -8.52 16.88 8.60
CA VAL A 104 -7.15 17.28 8.32
C VAL A 104 -6.73 16.87 6.90
N ILE A 105 -7.40 15.88 6.29
CA ILE A 105 -7.09 15.39 4.93
C ILE A 105 -7.08 16.52 3.89
N PRO A 106 -7.98 17.51 3.88
CA PRO A 106 -7.92 18.64 2.94
C PRO A 106 -6.62 19.45 2.96
N GLN A 107 -5.85 19.39 4.05
CA GLN A 107 -4.55 20.05 4.14
C GLN A 107 -3.47 19.32 3.32
N LEU A 108 -3.77 18.11 2.85
CA LEU A 108 -2.91 17.25 2.04
C LEU A 108 -3.41 17.16 0.59
N ASP A 109 -4.21 18.14 0.13
CA ASP A 109 -4.80 18.16 -1.21
C ASP A 109 -3.79 18.43 -2.35
N ASN A 110 -2.50 18.51 -2.01
CA ASN A 110 -1.41 18.47 -2.97
C ASN A 110 -1.07 17.04 -3.44
N ALA A 111 -1.78 16.02 -2.95
CA ALA A 111 -1.66 14.66 -3.46
C ALA A 111 -2.41 14.50 -4.79
N ASP A 112 -1.70 14.00 -5.82
CA ASP A 112 -2.28 13.67 -7.12
C ASP A 112 -3.10 12.37 -7.05
N SER A 113 -2.82 11.52 -6.07
CA SER A 113 -3.45 10.21 -5.89
C SER A 113 -3.47 9.81 -4.42
N ILE A 114 -4.51 9.07 -4.02
CA ILE A 114 -4.64 8.56 -2.65
C ILE A 114 -4.80 7.04 -2.72
N ILE A 115 -3.97 6.31 -1.98
CA ILE A 115 -4.20 4.89 -1.69
C ILE A 115 -4.78 4.76 -0.28
N LEU A 116 -5.94 4.12 -0.21
CA LEU A 116 -6.66 3.78 0.99
C LEU A 116 -6.47 2.29 1.28
N PHE A 117 -5.66 2.00 2.29
CA PHE A 117 -5.39 0.65 2.76
C PHE A 117 -6.46 0.18 3.74
N GLY A 118 -7.42 -0.61 3.26
CA GLY A 118 -8.50 -1.19 4.07
C GLY A 118 -8.06 -2.40 4.88
N TYR A 119 -8.50 -2.53 6.13
CA TYR A 119 -8.18 -3.68 6.98
C TYR A 119 -9.35 -4.19 7.84
N ASN A 120 -10.57 -4.18 7.33
CA ASN A 120 -11.72 -4.62 8.11
C ASN A 120 -11.76 -6.14 8.32
N PHE A 121 -11.53 -6.59 9.56
CA PHE A 121 -11.62 -8.00 9.97
C PHE A 121 -12.92 -8.34 10.71
N SER A 122 -13.84 -7.38 10.86
CA SER A 122 -15.16 -7.62 11.43
C SER A 122 -15.90 -8.68 10.60
N ASN A 123 -16.66 -9.58 11.23
CA ASN A 123 -17.49 -10.59 10.54
C ASN A 123 -16.74 -11.51 9.55
N ILE A 124 -15.42 -11.68 9.68
CA ILE A 124 -14.62 -12.52 8.77
C ILE A 124 -15.08 -13.99 8.69
N LYS A 125 -15.83 -14.46 9.69
CA LYS A 125 -16.44 -15.80 9.70
C LYS A 125 -17.52 -15.99 8.61
N GLU A 126 -18.02 -14.89 8.05
CA GLU A 126 -19.03 -14.87 7.00
C GLU A 126 -18.42 -14.82 5.59
N VAL A 127 -17.11 -14.54 5.49
CA VAL A 127 -16.36 -14.54 4.24
C VAL A 127 -16.13 -15.99 3.79
N LYS A 128 -16.65 -16.34 2.61
CA LYS A 128 -16.72 -17.73 2.13
C LYS A 128 -15.45 -18.21 1.43
N ASP A 129 -14.62 -17.30 0.93
CA ASP A 129 -13.34 -17.61 0.28
C ASP A 129 -12.40 -16.39 0.30
N ALA A 130 -11.14 -16.63 -0.10
CA ALA A 130 -10.10 -15.60 -0.10
C ALA A 130 -10.34 -14.46 -1.10
N GLN A 131 -11.14 -14.68 -2.14
CA GLN A 131 -11.41 -13.67 -3.17
C GLN A 131 -12.35 -12.60 -2.64
N HIS A 132 -13.35 -12.99 -1.86
CA HIS A 132 -14.27 -12.06 -1.20
C HIS A 132 -13.67 -11.38 0.05
N LEU A 133 -12.46 -11.79 0.49
CA LEU A 133 -11.81 -11.17 1.65
C LEU A 133 -11.40 -9.73 1.37
N ALA A 134 -10.82 -9.44 0.20
CA ALA A 134 -10.43 -8.09 -0.16
C ALA A 134 -11.65 -7.17 -0.31
N GLU A 135 -12.70 -7.64 -0.97
CA GLU A 135 -13.97 -6.92 -1.11
C GLU A 135 -14.57 -6.60 0.27
N HIS A 136 -14.61 -7.59 1.16
CA HIS A 136 -15.11 -7.41 2.53
C HIS A 136 -14.26 -6.40 3.33
N GLN A 137 -12.94 -6.42 3.15
CA GLN A 137 -12.03 -5.49 3.81
C GLN A 137 -12.18 -4.04 3.34
N LEU A 138 -12.67 -3.82 2.12
CA LEU A 138 -12.71 -2.52 1.47
C LEU A 138 -14.12 -1.92 1.36
N ALA A 139 -15.18 -2.73 1.35
CA ALA A 139 -16.53 -2.28 1.02
C ALA A 139 -17.04 -1.14 1.93
N GLU A 140 -16.85 -1.25 3.24
CA GLU A 140 -17.25 -0.21 4.20
C GLU A 140 -16.47 1.09 3.95
N LEU A 141 -15.14 0.99 3.80
CA LEU A 141 -14.27 2.14 3.53
C LEU A 141 -14.62 2.83 2.20
N GLN A 142 -14.86 2.07 1.14
CA GLN A 142 -15.31 2.58 -0.16
C GLN A 142 -16.63 3.33 -0.04
N GLN A 143 -17.61 2.71 0.64
CA GLN A 143 -18.92 3.29 0.83
C GLN A 143 -18.84 4.59 1.63
N GLU A 144 -18.12 4.60 2.74
CA GLU A 144 -17.99 5.77 3.60
C GLU A 144 -17.21 6.90 2.91
N TRP A 145 -16.12 6.60 2.21
CA TRP A 145 -15.36 7.58 1.42
C TRP A 145 -16.23 8.23 0.34
N SER A 146 -17.07 7.45 -0.34
CA SER A 146 -17.96 7.95 -1.41
C SER A 146 -19.04 8.91 -0.90
N LYS A 147 -19.52 8.71 0.33
CA LYS A 147 -20.61 9.51 0.94
C LYS A 147 -20.10 10.75 1.67
N ASN A 148 -18.80 10.82 1.93
CA ASN A 148 -18.24 11.86 2.77
C ASN A 148 -17.88 13.13 1.99
N ALA A 149 -18.47 14.27 2.34
CA ALA A 149 -18.26 15.52 1.62
C ALA A 149 -16.81 16.03 1.66
N ILE A 150 -16.08 15.80 2.77
CA ILE A 150 -14.68 16.19 2.89
C ILE A 150 -13.83 15.33 1.97
N ALA A 151 -14.00 14.01 2.02
CA ALA A 151 -13.30 13.07 1.13
C ALA A 151 -13.56 13.37 -0.35
N GLN A 152 -14.81 13.66 -0.71
CA GLN A 152 -15.21 14.03 -2.08
C GLN A 152 -14.76 15.43 -2.51
N SER A 153 -14.36 16.29 -1.56
CA SER A 153 -13.82 17.62 -1.89
C SER A 153 -12.37 17.58 -2.40
N MET A 154 -11.65 16.49 -2.13
CA MET A 154 -10.26 16.31 -2.54
C MET A 154 -10.11 16.31 -4.06
N THR A 155 -9.01 16.89 -4.55
CA THR A 155 -8.64 16.93 -5.95
C THR A 155 -8.49 15.51 -6.52
N ALA A 156 -7.81 14.61 -5.80
CA ALA A 156 -7.70 13.21 -6.20
C ALA A 156 -9.07 12.51 -6.31
N SER A 157 -10.02 12.78 -5.40
CA SER A 157 -11.38 12.24 -5.48
C SER A 157 -12.14 12.72 -6.70
N LYS A 158 -12.07 14.02 -7.00
CA LYS A 158 -12.73 14.62 -8.17
C LYS A 158 -12.16 14.09 -9.49
N GLN A 159 -10.90 13.69 -9.50
CA GLN A 159 -10.23 13.11 -10.67
C GLN A 159 -10.35 11.59 -10.75
N GLY A 160 -11.04 10.94 -9.81
CA GLY A 160 -11.17 9.48 -9.78
C GLY A 160 -9.87 8.75 -9.44
N ARG A 161 -8.91 9.41 -8.77
CA ARG A 161 -7.58 8.89 -8.43
C ARG A 161 -7.50 8.43 -6.98
N ILE A 162 -8.54 7.71 -6.55
CA ILE A 162 -8.64 7.08 -5.24
C ILE A 162 -8.60 5.57 -5.44
N TYR A 163 -7.61 4.94 -4.83
CA TYR A 163 -7.31 3.53 -4.99
C TYR A 163 -7.52 2.81 -3.66
N PHE A 164 -8.28 1.73 -3.68
CA PHE A 164 -8.62 0.98 -2.47
C PHE A 164 -7.88 -0.35 -2.50
N ILE A 165 -6.95 -0.54 -1.57
CA ILE A 165 -6.08 -1.72 -1.54
C ILE A 165 -6.22 -2.40 -0.18
N SER A 166 -6.31 -3.74 -0.15
CA SER A 166 -6.25 -4.43 1.14
C SER A 166 -4.88 -4.23 1.78
N ALA A 167 -4.85 -3.69 3.01
CA ALA A 167 -3.62 -3.55 3.78
C ALA A 167 -2.90 -4.90 4.00
N TYR A 168 -3.63 -6.02 3.89
CA TYR A 168 -3.09 -7.36 4.02
C TYR A 168 -2.05 -7.67 2.95
N LEU A 169 -2.16 -7.12 1.73
CA LEU A 169 -1.22 -7.38 0.64
C LEU A 169 0.20 -6.92 0.97
N CYS A 170 0.35 -5.83 1.73
CA CYS A 170 1.65 -5.25 2.06
C CYS A 170 2.06 -5.41 3.54
N LEU A 171 1.12 -5.71 4.44
CA LEU A 171 1.41 -5.97 5.86
C LEU A 171 1.31 -7.44 6.25
N GLY A 172 0.38 -8.18 5.66
CA GLY A 172 0.12 -9.58 6.00
C GLY A 172 0.95 -10.56 5.18
N LEU A 173 1.17 -10.25 3.89
CA LEU A 173 2.00 -11.03 2.99
C LEU A 173 3.36 -10.35 2.82
N THR A 174 4.35 -10.78 3.59
CA THR A 174 5.71 -10.23 3.50
C THR A 174 6.60 -11.04 2.55
N GLY A 175 7.59 -10.38 1.95
CA GLY A 175 8.54 -11.01 1.03
C GLY A 175 8.03 -11.14 -0.41
N SER A 176 8.76 -11.90 -1.22
CA SER A 176 8.60 -11.95 -2.69
C SER A 176 7.17 -12.15 -3.19
N MET A 177 6.39 -13.03 -2.56
CA MET A 177 5.01 -13.31 -3.00
C MET A 177 4.07 -12.14 -2.70
N GLY A 178 4.16 -11.54 -1.52
CA GLY A 178 3.35 -10.37 -1.19
C GLY A 178 3.76 -9.14 -2.00
N THR A 179 5.05 -8.96 -2.27
CA THR A 179 5.53 -7.92 -3.19
C THR A 179 4.94 -8.09 -4.59
N GLU A 180 4.89 -9.32 -5.10
CA GLU A 180 4.29 -9.62 -6.40
C GLU A 180 2.80 -9.28 -6.45
N LEU A 181 2.02 -9.78 -5.50
CA LEU A 181 0.58 -9.50 -5.44
C LEU A 181 0.29 -8.01 -5.25
N TYR A 182 1.10 -7.31 -4.45
CA TYR A 182 0.93 -5.88 -4.26
C TYR A 182 1.31 -5.08 -5.52
N LEU A 183 2.34 -5.50 -6.28
CA LEU A 183 2.66 -4.90 -7.57
C LEU A 183 1.53 -5.10 -8.58
N GLU A 184 0.97 -6.31 -8.66
CA GLU A 184 -0.14 -6.62 -9.57
C GLU A 184 -1.35 -5.73 -9.28
N GLU A 185 -1.74 -5.60 -8.00
CA GLU A 185 -2.82 -4.70 -7.57
C GLU A 185 -2.55 -3.23 -7.93
N LEU A 186 -1.32 -2.76 -7.69
CA LEU A 186 -0.93 -1.39 -8.04
C LEU A 186 -0.99 -1.16 -9.55
N GLN A 187 -0.50 -2.10 -10.35
CA GLN A 187 -0.53 -1.98 -11.80
C GLN A 187 -1.96 -2.01 -12.32
N GLU A 188 -2.80 -2.91 -11.81
CA GLU A 188 -4.22 -2.99 -12.18
C GLU A 188 -4.93 -1.67 -11.92
N GLN A 189 -4.77 -1.09 -10.73
CA GLN A 189 -5.46 0.15 -10.38
C GLN A 189 -4.86 1.39 -11.06
N LEU A 190 -3.53 1.54 -11.08
CA LEU A 190 -2.87 2.76 -11.55
C LEU A 190 -2.80 2.86 -13.08
N LEU A 191 -2.80 1.74 -13.80
CA LEU A 191 -2.78 1.75 -15.27
C LEU A 191 -4.18 1.81 -15.87
N SER A 192 -5.19 1.25 -15.21
CA SER A 192 -6.59 1.26 -15.68
C SER A 192 -7.27 2.62 -15.52
N SER A 193 -6.67 3.55 -14.77
CA SER A 193 -7.17 4.91 -14.54
C SER A 193 -6.60 5.97 -15.49
N ASN A 194 -5.95 5.57 -16.58
CA ASN A 194 -5.44 6.47 -17.64
C ASN A 194 -6.28 6.43 -18.91
#